data_AF-A0ABD0WDU1-F1
#
_entry.id   AF-A0ABD0WDU1-F1
#
_cell.length_a   1.000
_cell.length_b   1.000
_cell.length_c   1.000
_cell.angle_alpha   90.00
_cell.angle_beta   90.00
_cell.angle_gamma   90.00
#
_symmetry.space_group_name_H-M   'P 1'
#
loop_
_entity.id
_entity.type
_entity.pdbx_description
1 polymer ?
#
loop_
_entity_poly.entity_id
_entity_poly.type
_entity_poly.pdbx_seq_one_letter_code
_entity_poly.pdbx_strand_id
1 'polypeptide(L)'
;MPVIPADQSCEIIQLAAVCGGHFLNLFTVPRCRMQHGAAKVTGFRVQSHRLYHHRLPVLTNSLKEVLVSFIAFLNMLDRPVLVGHNIHRFDCPVLARALDEFHLKAEFQLAVSGCLDTLPLARDVLKGHGIPSFRQENLVQTLVGVSYKAHDALEDVRSLQSLYSALSPTPEQVVRHSFTLDSLEKPASKPLPAAKGKGPSKASGQRPLWEHLGQVGKVVEISKVGTIVT
;
A
#
# COMPACT_ATOMS: atom_id res chain seq x y z
N MET A 1 -11.56 -16.16 -2.25
CA MET A 1 -11.00 -16.19 -0.88
C MET A 1 -11.29 -14.84 -0.24
N PRO A 2 -11.99 -14.79 0.91
CA PRO A 2 -12.16 -13.55 1.65
C PRO A 2 -10.79 -13.07 2.14
N VAL A 3 -10.48 -11.80 1.89
CA VAL A 3 -9.31 -11.12 2.47
C VAL A 3 -9.67 -10.81 3.91
N ILE A 4 -9.06 -11.54 4.84
CA ILE A 4 -9.22 -11.35 6.29
C ILE A 4 -8.48 -10.05 6.64
N PRO A 5 -9.08 -9.12 7.40
CA PRO A 5 -8.35 -7.96 7.91
C PRO A 5 -7.09 -8.43 8.64
N ALA A 6 -5.99 -7.68 8.57
CA ALA A 6 -4.79 -8.01 9.33
C ALA A 6 -5.17 -8.23 10.80
N ASP A 7 -4.86 -9.42 11.33
CA ASP A 7 -5.05 -9.73 12.74
C ASP A 7 -4.26 -8.72 13.58
N GLN A 8 -4.77 -8.34 14.75
CA GLN A 8 -4.07 -7.47 15.69
C GLN A 8 -2.72 -8.06 16.14
N SER A 9 -2.49 -9.36 15.87
CA SER A 9 -1.24 -10.09 16.12
C SER A 9 -0.22 -10.07 14.97
N CYS A 10 -0.54 -9.51 13.79
CA CYS A 10 0.38 -9.47 12.66
C CYS A 10 1.56 -8.50 12.92
N GLU A 11 2.79 -9.00 12.70
CA GLU A 11 4.03 -8.25 12.81
C GLU A 11 4.78 -8.24 11.47
N ILE A 12 5.52 -7.15 11.22
CA ILE A 12 6.43 -7.03 10.07
C ILE A 12 7.59 -8.01 10.27
N ILE A 13 7.92 -8.79 9.24
CA ILE A 13 9.07 -9.72 9.23
C ILE A 13 10.05 -9.35 8.11
N GLN A 14 9.51 -8.88 6.98
CA GLN A 14 10.25 -8.31 5.87
C GLN A 14 9.61 -6.96 5.54
N LEU A 15 10.44 -5.96 5.21
CA LEU A 15 9.99 -4.70 4.65
C LEU A 15 10.81 -4.45 3.40
N ALA A 16 10.12 -4.38 2.27
CA ALA A 16 10.74 -4.09 0.98
C ALA A 16 10.09 -2.88 0.31
N ALA A 17 10.90 -2.14 -0.44
CA ALA A 17 10.45 -1.01 -1.24
C ALA A 17 11.23 -0.91 -2.54
N VAL A 18 10.59 -0.48 -3.62
CA VAL A 18 11.25 -0.16 -4.90
C VAL A 18 10.77 1.17 -5.46
N CYS A 19 11.69 1.90 -6.10
CA CYS A 19 11.39 3.08 -6.89
C CYS A 19 12.40 3.19 -8.04
N GLY A 20 11.96 2.84 -9.25
CA GLY A 20 12.84 2.74 -10.42
C GLY A 20 13.93 1.70 -10.17
N GLY A 21 15.20 2.13 -10.20
CA GLY A 21 16.36 1.27 -9.91
C GLY A 21 16.76 1.20 -8.43
N HIS A 22 16.16 2.01 -7.55
CA HIS A 22 16.46 2.01 -6.12
C HIS A 22 15.57 1.00 -5.39
N PHE A 23 16.14 0.30 -4.40
CA PHE A 23 15.39 -0.63 -3.58
C PHE A 23 15.88 -0.67 -2.14
N LEU A 24 14.98 -1.07 -1.24
CA LEU A 24 15.24 -1.40 0.15
C LEU A 24 14.70 -2.81 0.40
N ASN A 25 15.42 -3.63 1.15
CA ASN A 25 14.96 -4.95 1.57
C ASN A 25 15.55 -5.29 2.93
N LEU A 26 14.74 -5.20 3.98
CA LEU A 26 15.17 -5.39 5.35
C LEU A 26 14.31 -6.45 6.03
N PHE A 27 14.90 -7.12 7.02
CA PHE A 27 14.26 -8.18 7.77
C PHE A 27 14.32 -7.89 9.27
N THR A 28 13.32 -8.37 10.00
CA THR A 28 13.27 -8.30 11.46
C THR A 28 12.79 -9.63 12.04
N VAL A 29 13.27 -9.99 13.22
CA VAL A 29 12.78 -11.17 13.94
C VAL A 29 11.44 -10.80 14.58
N PRO A 30 10.33 -11.52 14.30
CA PRO A 30 9.07 -11.27 14.98
C PRO A 30 9.19 -11.64 16.46
N ARG A 31 8.51 -10.88 17.32
CA ARG A 31 8.39 -11.14 18.76
C ARG A 31 7.39 -12.26 19.01
N CYS A 32 6.33 -12.31 18.20
CA CYS A 32 5.32 -13.33 18.29
C CYS A 32 5.74 -14.60 17.55
N ARG A 33 5.27 -15.76 18.04
CA ARG A 33 5.48 -17.03 17.35
C ARG A 33 4.80 -16.98 15.99
N MET A 34 5.57 -17.27 14.94
CA MET A 34 5.05 -17.37 13.59
C MET A 34 4.02 -18.50 13.48
N GLN A 35 2.83 -18.17 12.97
CA GLN A 35 1.79 -19.16 12.69
C GLN A 35 2.25 -20.13 11.60
N HIS A 36 1.85 -21.40 11.71
CA HIS A 36 2.27 -22.44 10.77
C HIS A 36 1.87 -22.12 9.31
N GLY A 37 0.68 -21.53 9.12
CA GLY A 37 0.21 -21.09 7.80
C GLY A 37 1.11 -20.02 7.20
N ALA A 38 1.43 -18.96 7.96
CA ALA A 38 2.31 -17.89 7.53
C ALA A 38 3.71 -18.42 7.17
N ALA A 39 4.32 -19.25 8.03
CA ALA A 39 5.63 -19.85 7.79
C ALA A 39 5.66 -20.73 6.52
N LYS A 40 4.56 -21.42 6.21
CA LYS A 40 4.44 -22.25 5.00
C LYS A 40 4.38 -21.40 3.73
N VAL A 41 3.64 -20.29 3.79
CA VAL A 41 3.39 -19.41 2.65
C VAL A 41 4.63 -18.56 2.33
N THR A 42 5.23 -17.93 3.34
CA THR A 42 6.36 -17.01 3.16
C THR A 42 7.72 -17.71 3.17
N GLY A 43 7.78 -18.95 3.66
CA GLY A 43 9.05 -19.67 3.82
C GLY A 43 9.93 -19.17 4.95
N PHE A 44 9.46 -18.20 5.75
CA PHE A 44 10.18 -17.73 6.94
C PHE A 44 10.04 -18.70 8.13
N ARG A 45 11.11 -18.81 8.92
CA ARG A 45 11.14 -19.55 10.19
C ARG A 45 12.04 -18.85 11.18
N VAL A 46 11.65 -18.86 12.46
CA VAL A 46 12.51 -18.42 13.57
C VAL A 46 13.05 -19.66 14.28
N GLN A 47 14.38 -19.74 14.39
CA GLN A 47 15.06 -20.79 15.16
C GLN A 47 16.19 -20.17 15.96
N SER A 48 16.21 -20.42 17.28
CA SER A 48 17.22 -19.88 18.21
C SER A 48 17.44 -18.36 18.04
N HIS A 49 16.34 -17.61 18.02
CA HIS A 49 16.31 -16.14 17.84
C HIS A 49 16.87 -15.62 16.51
N ARG A 50 17.09 -16.49 15.51
CA ARG A 50 17.51 -16.10 14.15
C ARG A 50 16.38 -16.34 13.16
N LEU A 51 16.23 -15.42 12.22
CA LEU A 51 15.30 -15.56 11.10
C LEU A 51 15.98 -16.31 9.95
N TYR A 52 15.24 -17.24 9.35
CA TYR A 52 15.63 -17.98 8.17
C TYR A 52 14.57 -17.82 7.10
N HIS A 53 15.00 -17.65 5.85
CA HIS A 53 14.14 -17.66 4.67
C HIS A 53 14.54 -18.86 3.81
N HIS A 54 13.62 -19.80 3.60
CA HIS A 54 13.89 -21.08 2.92
C HIS A 54 15.15 -21.81 3.43
N ARG A 55 15.30 -21.85 4.77
CA ARG A 55 16.42 -22.49 5.49
C ARG A 55 17.76 -21.74 5.43
N LEU A 56 17.84 -20.62 4.73
CA LEU A 56 19.01 -19.76 4.72
C LEU A 56 18.86 -18.66 5.78
N PRO A 57 19.87 -18.43 6.65
CA PRO A 57 19.81 -17.34 7.61
C PRO A 57 19.79 -15.99 6.89
N VAL A 58 18.97 -15.06 7.36
CA VAL A 58 18.94 -13.68 6.85
C VAL A 58 19.48 -12.72 7.93
N LEU A 59 20.16 -11.66 7.49
CA LEU A 59 20.54 -10.58 8.39
C LEU A 59 19.29 -9.81 8.79
N THR A 60 19.17 -9.54 10.09
CA THR A 60 18.01 -8.87 10.66
C THR A 60 18.43 -7.62 11.42
N ASN A 61 17.55 -6.63 11.39
CA ASN A 61 17.64 -5.42 12.20
C ASN A 61 16.53 -5.43 13.26
N SER A 62 16.61 -4.53 14.23
CA SER A 62 15.46 -4.22 15.08
C SER A 62 14.35 -3.57 14.26
N LEU A 63 13.09 -3.75 14.68
CA LEU A 63 11.95 -3.13 14.00
C LEU A 63 12.11 -1.60 13.89
N LYS A 64 12.64 -0.94 14.91
CA LYS A 64 12.92 0.50 14.88
C LYS A 64 13.92 0.88 13.78
N GLU A 65 15.04 0.16 13.66
CA GLU A 65 16.03 0.41 12.62
C GLU A 65 15.46 0.19 11.22
N VAL A 66 14.59 -0.82 11.05
CA VAL A 66 13.88 -1.06 9.79
C VAL A 66 13.02 0.14 9.41
N LEU A 67 12.21 0.66 10.34
CA LEU A 67 11.33 1.81 10.11
C LEU A 67 12.11 3.10 9.85
N VAL A 68 13.19 3.37 10.60
CA VAL A 68 14.04 4.54 10.38
C VAL A 68 14.72 4.48 9.01
N SER A 69 15.27 3.32 8.64
CA SER A 69 15.91 3.12 7.33
C SER A 69 14.90 3.29 6.18
N PHE A 70 13.67 2.86 6.42
CA PHE A 70 12.58 3.02 5.47
C PHE A 70 12.15 4.48 5.28
N ILE A 71 11.99 5.25 6.36
CA ILE A 71 11.73 6.69 6.28
C ILE A 71 12.88 7.42 5.57
N ALA A 72 14.13 7.05 5.88
CA ALA A 72 15.29 7.59 5.18
C ALA A 72 15.26 7.28 3.67
N PHE A 73 14.88 6.06 3.29
CA PHE A 73 14.66 5.68 1.89
C PHE A 73 13.60 6.55 1.20
N LEU A 74 12.48 6.81 1.86
CA LEU A 74 11.41 7.67 1.34
C LEU A 74 11.87 9.13 1.19
N ASN A 75 12.64 9.65 2.14
CA ASN A 75 13.19 11.00 2.07
C ASN A 75 14.17 11.21 0.92
N MET A 76 14.91 10.17 0.50
CA MET A 76 15.76 10.23 -0.70
C MET A 76 14.95 10.40 -2.00
N LEU A 77 13.66 10.06 -1.98
CA LEU A 77 12.79 10.02 -3.17
C LEU A 77 11.92 11.27 -3.34
N ASP A 78 12.09 12.29 -2.48
CA ASP A 78 11.32 13.54 -2.49
C ASP A 78 9.80 13.33 -2.38
N ARG A 79 9.37 12.85 -1.20
CA ARG A 79 7.95 12.68 -0.82
C ARG A 79 7.12 11.82 -1.79
N PRO A 80 7.53 10.58 -2.08
CA PRO A 80 6.83 9.72 -3.03
C PRO A 80 5.40 9.38 -2.59
N VAL A 81 4.58 8.93 -3.54
CA VAL A 81 3.34 8.20 -3.23
C VAL A 81 3.71 6.77 -2.89
N LEU A 82 3.27 6.30 -1.73
CA LEU A 82 3.42 4.92 -1.30
C LEU A 82 2.36 4.04 -1.96
N VAL A 83 2.78 3.08 -2.79
CA VAL A 83 1.90 2.21 -3.56
C VAL A 83 2.01 0.77 -3.09
N GLY A 84 0.88 0.12 -2.84
CA GLY A 84 0.84 -1.28 -2.49
C GLY A 84 -0.43 -1.95 -2.99
N HIS A 85 -0.48 -3.29 -2.97
CA HIS A 85 -1.63 -4.04 -3.41
C HIS A 85 -2.47 -4.50 -2.22
N ASN A 86 -3.71 -4.02 -2.11
CA ASN A 86 -4.55 -4.16 -0.91
C ASN A 86 -3.94 -3.51 0.34
N ILE A 87 -3.07 -2.51 0.13
CA ILE A 87 -2.26 -1.85 1.15
C ILE A 87 -3.13 -1.16 2.21
N HIS A 88 -4.29 -0.62 1.83
CA HIS A 88 -5.19 0.06 2.76
C HIS A 88 -5.74 -0.90 3.82
N ARG A 89 -5.95 -2.18 3.47
CA ARG A 89 -6.56 -3.16 4.36
C ARG A 89 -5.56 -4.02 5.13
N PHE A 90 -4.31 -4.08 4.69
CA PHE A 90 -3.32 -4.98 5.27
C PHE A 90 -2.06 -4.24 5.72
N ASP A 91 -1.21 -3.82 4.78
CA ASP A 91 0.11 -3.28 5.11
C ASP A 91 0.04 -1.97 5.88
N CYS A 92 -0.79 -1.01 5.45
CA CYS A 92 -0.87 0.28 6.12
C CYS A 92 -1.34 0.17 7.57
N PRO A 93 -2.38 -0.63 7.93
CA PRO A 93 -2.71 -0.90 9.33
C PRO A 93 -1.57 -1.52 10.15
N VAL A 94 -0.78 -2.44 9.57
CA VAL A 94 0.37 -3.06 10.26
C VAL A 94 1.50 -2.05 10.44
N LEU A 95 1.83 -1.31 9.38
CA LEU A 95 2.85 -0.26 9.36
C LEU A 95 2.49 0.87 10.33
N ALA A 96 1.24 1.33 10.35
CA ALA A 96 0.80 2.38 11.28
C ALA A 96 1.02 1.99 12.74
N ARG A 97 0.65 0.76 13.13
CA ARG A 97 0.92 0.25 14.49
C ARG A 97 2.41 0.23 14.81
N ALA A 98 3.23 -0.23 13.87
CA ALA A 98 4.67 -0.29 14.05
C ALA A 98 5.29 1.12 14.17
N LEU A 99 4.82 2.08 13.37
CA LEU A 99 5.26 3.48 13.45
C LEU A 99 4.82 4.13 14.77
N ASP A 100 3.59 3.88 15.22
CA ASP A 100 3.05 4.39 16.49
C ASP A 100 3.86 3.87 17.68
N GLU A 101 4.29 2.60 17.67
CA GLU A 101 5.13 2.00 18.72
C GLU A 101 6.44 2.77 18.96
N PHE A 102 7.03 3.34 17.91
CA PHE A 102 8.30 4.06 17.98
C PHE A 102 8.17 5.58 17.81
N HIS A 103 6.94 6.12 17.83
CA HIS A 103 6.64 7.53 17.61
C HIS A 103 7.16 8.10 16.27
N LEU A 104 7.22 7.27 15.24
CA LEU A 104 7.74 7.61 13.90
C LEU A 104 6.67 8.03 12.89
N LYS A 105 5.39 8.01 13.27
CA LYS A 105 4.26 8.25 12.36
C LYS A 105 4.28 9.64 11.72
N ALA A 106 4.55 10.68 12.51
CA ALA A 106 4.64 12.05 12.00
C ALA A 106 5.79 12.22 10.99
N GLU A 107 6.97 11.65 11.28
CA GLU A 107 8.12 11.68 10.36
C GLU A 107 7.80 10.94 9.06
N PHE A 108 7.18 9.77 9.16
CA PHE A 108 6.72 9.02 8.01
C PHE A 108 5.74 9.81 7.13
N GLN A 109 4.78 10.50 7.74
CA GLN A 109 3.78 11.29 7.01
C GLN A 109 4.39 12.48 6.27
N LEU A 110 5.45 13.08 6.81
CA LEU A 110 6.22 14.11 6.11
C LEU A 110 7.02 13.52 4.94
N ALA A 111 7.50 12.28 5.07
CA ALA A 111 8.30 11.58 4.07
C ALA A 111 7.51 11.07 2.85
N VAL A 112 6.17 11.10 2.87
CA VAL A 112 5.32 10.70 1.74
C VAL A 112 4.32 11.80 1.35
N SER A 113 3.78 11.71 0.14
CA SER A 113 2.66 12.56 -0.32
C SER A 113 1.30 11.90 -0.12
N GLY A 114 1.26 10.58 0.04
CA GLY A 114 0.05 9.81 0.24
C GLY A 114 0.31 8.31 0.06
N CYS A 115 -0.74 7.51 0.18
CA CYS A 115 -0.75 6.09 -0.10
C CYS A 115 -1.74 5.79 -1.23
N LEU A 116 -1.51 4.75 -2.03
CA LEU A 116 -2.38 4.32 -3.12
C LEU A 116 -2.57 2.81 -3.08
N ASP A 117 -3.83 2.37 -3.03
CA ASP A 117 -4.17 0.95 -3.08
C ASP A 117 -4.44 0.50 -4.53
N THR A 118 -3.57 -0.36 -5.04
CA THR A 118 -3.67 -0.84 -6.42
C THR A 118 -4.79 -1.86 -6.63
N LEU A 119 -5.34 -2.48 -5.58
CA LEU A 119 -6.44 -3.43 -5.73
C LEU A 119 -7.74 -2.76 -6.22
N PRO A 120 -8.29 -1.72 -5.54
CA PRO A 120 -9.44 -0.99 -6.06
C PRO A 120 -9.11 -0.20 -7.34
N LEU A 121 -7.88 0.30 -7.48
CA LEU A 121 -7.42 0.95 -8.72
C LEU A 121 -7.48 0.00 -9.92
N ALA A 122 -6.92 -1.20 -9.81
CA ALA A 122 -6.93 -2.18 -10.89
C ALA A 122 -8.36 -2.58 -11.28
N ARG A 123 -9.29 -2.67 -10.33
CA ARG A 123 -10.71 -2.93 -10.59
C ARG A 123 -11.38 -1.81 -11.37
N ASP A 124 -10.98 -0.57 -11.14
CA ASP A 124 -11.47 0.61 -11.87
C ASP A 124 -10.90 0.63 -13.28
N VAL A 125 -9.58 0.51 -13.42
CA VAL A 125 -8.86 0.48 -14.72
C VAL A 125 -9.35 -0.65 -15.61
N LEU A 126 -9.45 -1.88 -15.08
CA LEU A 126 -9.79 -3.08 -15.85
C LEU A 126 -11.29 -3.38 -15.83
N LYS A 127 -12.13 -2.41 -15.47
CA LYS A 127 -13.58 -2.59 -15.47
C LYS A 127 -14.04 -3.00 -16.88
N GLY A 128 -14.82 -4.08 -16.95
CA GLY A 128 -15.32 -4.61 -18.24
C GLY A 128 -14.33 -5.50 -19.02
N HIS A 129 -13.09 -5.70 -18.54
CA HIS A 129 -12.08 -6.50 -19.24
C HIS A 129 -12.13 -8.01 -18.93
N GLY A 130 -13.17 -8.49 -18.22
CA GLY A 130 -13.36 -9.92 -17.96
C GLY A 130 -12.31 -10.57 -17.05
N ILE A 131 -11.61 -9.79 -16.20
CA ILE A 131 -10.56 -10.30 -15.32
C ILE A 131 -11.14 -11.22 -14.23
N PRO A 132 -10.71 -12.50 -14.15
CA PRO A 132 -11.30 -13.48 -13.23
C PRO A 132 -10.83 -13.29 -11.79
N SER A 133 -9.67 -12.66 -11.59
CA SER A 133 -9.08 -12.48 -10.27
C SER A 133 -8.18 -11.26 -10.22
N PHE A 134 -8.36 -10.46 -9.17
CA PHE A 134 -7.54 -9.27 -8.90
C PHE A 134 -6.48 -9.54 -7.82
N ARG A 135 -6.02 -10.79 -7.69
CA ARG A 135 -4.81 -11.07 -6.91
C ARG A 135 -3.61 -10.53 -7.68
N GLN A 136 -2.61 -9.98 -6.99
CA GLN A 136 -1.42 -9.44 -7.63
C GLN A 136 -0.77 -10.43 -8.61
N GLU A 137 -0.49 -11.65 -8.19
CA GLU A 137 0.03 -12.74 -9.05
C GLU A 137 -0.74 -12.90 -10.37
N ASN A 138 -2.08 -12.93 -10.28
CA ASN A 138 -2.92 -13.10 -11.45
C ASN A 138 -2.90 -11.86 -12.35
N LEU A 139 -2.88 -10.66 -11.77
CA LEU A 139 -2.78 -9.42 -12.53
C LEU A 139 -1.41 -9.28 -13.21
N VAL A 140 -0.32 -9.61 -12.51
CA VAL A 140 1.03 -9.61 -13.08
C VAL A 140 1.12 -10.63 -14.22
N GLN A 141 0.64 -11.85 -14.02
CA GLN A 141 0.63 -12.87 -15.07
C GLN A 141 -0.23 -12.46 -16.27
N THR A 142 -1.37 -11.81 -16.05
CA THR A 142 -2.30 -11.42 -17.12
C THR A 142 -1.83 -10.20 -17.92
N LEU A 143 -1.28 -9.19 -17.24
CA LEU A 143 -0.94 -7.90 -17.84
C LEU A 143 0.54 -7.77 -18.22
N VAL A 144 1.43 -8.38 -17.42
CA VAL A 144 2.89 -8.31 -17.63
C VAL A 144 3.41 -9.59 -18.31
N GLY A 145 2.68 -10.71 -18.19
CA GLY A 145 3.03 -11.97 -18.83
C GLY A 145 4.07 -12.80 -18.08
N VAL A 146 4.37 -12.44 -16.82
CA VAL A 146 5.38 -13.13 -16.00
C VAL A 146 4.76 -13.74 -14.75
N SER A 147 5.29 -14.88 -14.34
CA SER A 147 5.11 -15.43 -13.01
C SER A 147 6.30 -15.03 -12.14
N TYR A 148 6.07 -14.86 -10.85
CA TYR A 148 7.12 -14.52 -9.90
C TYR A 148 6.92 -15.26 -8.58
N LYS A 149 7.95 -15.23 -7.73
CA LYS A 149 7.90 -15.84 -6.42
C LYS A 149 7.11 -14.95 -5.45
N ALA A 150 5.80 -15.13 -5.43
CA ALA A 150 4.94 -14.43 -4.48
C ALA A 150 5.26 -14.81 -3.03
N HIS A 151 4.93 -13.90 -2.11
CA HIS A 151 5.19 -14.01 -0.67
C HIS A 151 6.67 -13.83 -0.27
N ASP A 152 7.46 -13.25 -1.18
CA ASP A 152 8.72 -12.56 -0.87
C ASP A 152 8.48 -11.07 -1.13
N ALA A 153 8.58 -10.25 -0.08
CA ALA A 153 8.19 -8.85 -0.15
C ALA A 153 8.93 -8.09 -1.27
N LEU A 154 10.20 -8.42 -1.53
CA LEU A 154 11.00 -7.76 -2.57
C LEU A 154 10.51 -8.13 -3.98
N GLU A 155 10.18 -9.39 -4.21
CA GLU A 155 9.65 -9.85 -5.49
C GLU A 155 8.22 -9.35 -5.73
N ASP A 156 7.42 -9.26 -4.65
CA ASP A 156 6.09 -8.66 -4.69
C ASP A 156 6.16 -7.18 -5.09
N VAL A 157 7.03 -6.36 -4.51
CA VAL A 157 7.10 -4.93 -4.86
C VAL A 157 7.72 -4.68 -6.25
N ARG A 158 8.68 -5.51 -6.69
CA ARG A 158 9.22 -5.45 -8.06
C ARG A 158 8.13 -5.74 -9.10
N SER A 159 7.37 -6.80 -8.87
CA SER A 159 6.27 -7.20 -9.75
C SER A 159 5.15 -6.16 -9.74
N LEU A 160 4.89 -5.54 -8.59
CA LEU A 160 3.91 -4.48 -8.45
C LEU A 160 4.34 -3.19 -9.18
N GLN A 161 5.62 -2.84 -9.20
CA GLN A 161 6.12 -1.72 -10.01
C GLN A 161 5.84 -1.97 -11.51
N SER A 162 6.15 -3.17 -12.01
CA SER A 162 5.84 -3.55 -13.41
C SER A 162 4.34 -3.56 -13.68
N LEU A 163 3.53 -4.07 -12.73
CA LEU A 163 2.08 -4.09 -12.85
C LEU A 163 1.50 -2.67 -12.89
N TYR A 164 1.99 -1.76 -12.05
CA TYR A 164 1.53 -0.38 -12.03
C TYR A 164 1.80 0.32 -13.37
N SER A 165 3.00 0.11 -13.94
CA SER A 165 3.33 0.59 -15.28
C SER A 165 2.40 0.00 -16.35
N ALA A 166 2.08 -1.29 -16.27
CA ALA A 166 1.17 -1.95 -17.22
C ALA A 166 -0.31 -1.51 -17.06
N LEU A 167 -0.74 -1.18 -15.84
CA LEU A 167 -2.08 -0.62 -15.58
C LEU A 167 -2.24 0.78 -16.17
N SER A 168 -1.16 1.58 -16.19
CA SER A 168 -1.14 2.94 -16.73
C SER A 168 -2.37 3.80 -16.31
N PRO A 169 -2.65 3.93 -15.00
CA PRO A 169 -3.84 4.63 -14.52
C PRO A 169 -3.83 6.12 -14.86
N THR A 170 -5.01 6.72 -15.05
CA THR A 170 -5.11 8.18 -15.23
C THR A 170 -4.88 8.92 -13.90
N PRO A 171 -4.48 10.20 -13.93
CA PRO A 171 -4.34 11.00 -12.71
C PRO A 171 -5.60 11.02 -11.84
N GLU A 172 -6.79 11.05 -12.45
CA GLU A 172 -8.07 11.03 -11.73
C GLU A 172 -8.31 9.71 -11.00
N GLN A 173 -7.92 8.59 -11.61
CA GLN A 173 -7.97 7.28 -10.97
C GLN A 173 -6.97 7.21 -9.81
N VAL A 174 -5.76 7.71 -9.99
CA VAL A 174 -4.75 7.78 -8.93
C VAL A 174 -5.28 8.57 -7.73
N VAL A 175 -5.80 9.78 -7.94
CA VAL A 175 -6.37 10.61 -6.87
C VAL A 175 -7.54 9.89 -6.17
N ARG A 176 -8.43 9.27 -6.94
CA ARG A 176 -9.61 8.57 -6.40
C ARG A 176 -9.28 7.42 -5.45
N HIS A 177 -8.20 6.69 -5.72
CA HIS A 177 -7.79 5.52 -4.95
C HIS A 177 -6.64 5.82 -3.97
N SER A 178 -6.26 7.09 -3.84
CA SER A 178 -5.26 7.55 -2.87
C SER A 178 -5.89 7.88 -1.51
N PHE A 179 -5.10 7.74 -0.46
CA PHE A 179 -5.48 8.00 0.93
C PHE A 179 -4.27 8.43 1.77
N THR A 180 -4.50 8.88 3.01
CA THR A 180 -3.44 9.16 3.99
C THR A 180 -3.52 8.18 5.15
N LEU A 181 -2.42 7.92 5.85
CA LEU A 181 -2.46 7.02 7.01
C LEU A 181 -3.45 7.47 8.11
N ASP A 182 -3.67 8.77 8.30
CA ASP A 182 -4.64 9.29 9.29
C ASP A 182 -6.08 8.88 8.98
N SER A 183 -6.39 8.68 7.69
CA SER A 183 -7.74 8.30 7.27
C SER A 183 -8.14 6.89 7.72
N LEU A 184 -7.17 6.05 8.13
CA LEU A 184 -7.39 4.68 8.60
C LEU A 184 -8.01 4.61 10.00
N GLU A 185 -7.94 5.69 10.79
CA GLU A 185 -8.39 5.71 12.19
C GLU A 185 -9.91 5.91 12.32
N LYS A 186 -10.61 6.23 11.23
CA LYS A 186 -12.06 6.40 11.26
C LYS A 186 -12.75 5.05 11.04
N PRO A 187 -13.45 4.46 12.03
CA PRO A 187 -14.43 3.44 11.72
C PRO A 187 -15.45 4.05 10.77
N ALA A 188 -15.69 3.39 9.63
CA ALA A 188 -16.66 3.82 8.64
C ALA A 188 -17.99 4.14 9.34
N SER A 189 -18.39 5.41 9.35
CA SER A 189 -19.75 5.76 9.70
C SER A 189 -20.67 5.07 8.70
N LYS A 190 -21.54 4.18 9.18
CA LYS A 190 -22.59 3.58 8.35
C LYS A 190 -23.40 4.73 7.73
N PRO A 191 -23.68 4.69 6.42
CA PRO A 191 -24.68 5.58 5.85
C PRO A 191 -26.01 5.33 6.56
N LEU A 192 -26.62 6.36 7.14
CA LEU A 192 -27.98 6.25 7.64
C LEU A 192 -28.92 5.90 6.46
N PRO A 193 -29.91 5.02 6.67
CA PRO A 193 -30.88 4.72 5.63
C PRO A 193 -31.71 5.98 5.31
N ALA A 194 -31.90 6.23 4.00
CA ALA A 194 -32.69 7.33 3.49
C ALA A 194 -34.15 7.22 3.94
N ALA A 195 -34.60 8.17 4.76
CA ALA A 195 -36.02 8.38 5.02
C ALA A 195 -36.65 9.07 3.79
N LYS A 196 -37.66 8.42 3.20
CA LYS A 196 -38.52 9.00 2.16
C LYS A 196 -39.41 10.08 2.77
N GLY A 197 -39.51 11.25 2.13
CA GLY A 197 -40.63 12.15 2.37
C GLY A 197 -40.52 13.60 1.87
N LYS A 198 -41.07 13.84 0.67
CA LYS A 198 -41.74 15.06 0.16
C LYS A 198 -40.92 16.36 -0.02
N GLY A 199 -40.79 16.82 -1.28
CA GLY A 199 -40.43 18.22 -1.63
C GLY A 199 -41.66 19.13 -1.67
N PRO A 200 -41.63 20.30 -2.37
CA PRO A 200 -40.49 21.08 -2.85
C PRO A 200 -40.56 22.58 -2.43
N SER A 201 -39.47 23.35 -2.54
CA SER A 201 -39.55 24.79 -2.88
C SER A 201 -38.21 25.37 -3.36
N LYS A 202 -38.30 26.32 -4.30
CA LYS A 202 -37.20 27.02 -5.00
C LYS A 202 -36.64 28.18 -4.17
N ALA A 203 -35.35 28.48 -4.30
CA ALA A 203 -34.84 29.84 -4.56
C ALA A 203 -33.32 29.90 -4.84
N SER A 204 -32.99 30.60 -5.92
CA SER A 204 -31.79 31.39 -6.29
C SER A 204 -30.37 31.01 -5.83
N GLY A 205 -29.54 30.71 -6.83
CA GLY A 205 -28.41 31.57 -7.21
C GLY A 205 -27.21 31.63 -6.26
N GLN A 206 -26.30 30.66 -6.38
CA GLN A 206 -24.89 30.84 -6.06
C GLN A 206 -24.02 30.20 -7.15
N ARG A 207 -22.96 30.92 -7.54
CA ARG A 207 -22.04 30.53 -8.60
C ARG A 207 -21.24 29.29 -8.17
N PRO A 208 -20.92 28.35 -9.09
CA PRO A 208 -20.24 27.13 -8.71
C PRO A 208 -18.75 27.39 -8.43
N LEU A 209 -18.22 26.62 -7.47
CA LEU A 209 -16.89 26.72 -6.86
C LEU A 209 -15.70 26.38 -7.79
N TRP A 210 -15.83 26.58 -9.11
CA TRP A 210 -14.74 26.34 -10.08
C TRP A 210 -14.01 27.63 -10.50
N GLU A 211 -14.50 28.82 -10.12
CA GLU A 211 -13.87 30.11 -10.43
C GLU A 211 -12.64 30.47 -9.56
N HIS A 212 -12.13 29.54 -8.72
CA HIS A 212 -10.95 29.79 -7.86
C HIS A 212 -9.74 28.88 -8.15
N LEU A 213 -9.77 28.10 -9.23
CA LEU A 213 -8.61 27.31 -9.67
C LEU A 213 -8.04 27.88 -10.97
N GLY A 214 -7.59 29.13 -10.88
CA GLY A 214 -6.86 29.83 -11.93
C GLY A 214 -5.40 29.99 -11.57
N GLN A 215 -4.61 28.91 -11.67
CA GLN A 215 -3.23 29.00 -12.13
C GLN A 215 -2.72 27.61 -12.52
N VAL A 216 -2.54 27.44 -13.83
CA VAL A 216 -1.94 26.29 -14.49
C VAL A 216 -0.49 26.18 -14.02
N GLY A 217 -0.27 25.32 -13.03
CA GLY A 217 1.05 24.79 -12.70
C GLY A 217 1.41 23.69 -13.70
N LYS A 218 2.64 23.71 -14.20
CA LYS A 218 3.20 22.74 -15.14
C LYS A 218 2.75 21.30 -14.83
N VAL A 219 2.26 20.60 -15.84
CA VAL A 219 2.09 19.14 -15.81
C VAL A 219 3.49 18.55 -15.62
N VAL A 220 3.80 18.18 -14.39
CA VAL A 220 4.96 17.37 -14.07
C VAL A 220 4.50 15.93 -14.24
N GLU A 221 5.10 15.23 -15.19
CA GLU A 221 4.97 13.79 -15.38
C GLU A 221 5.42 13.10 -14.07
N ILE A 222 4.46 12.59 -13.29
CA ILE A 222 4.74 11.99 -11.97
C ILE A 222 5.28 10.57 -12.20
N SER A 223 6.57 10.50 -12.52
CA SER A 223 7.30 9.24 -12.70
C SER A 223 8.14 8.92 -11.45
N LYS A 224 7.53 8.80 -10.27
CA LYS A 224 8.17 8.20 -9.08
C LYS A 224 7.12 7.51 -8.19
N VAL A 225 6.76 6.29 -8.58
CA VAL A 225 5.88 5.39 -7.82
C VAL A 225 6.76 4.60 -6.87
N GLY A 226 6.74 4.97 -5.58
CA GLY A 226 7.42 4.20 -4.52
C GLY A 226 6.52 3.03 -4.12
N THR A 227 6.92 1.80 -4.41
CA THR A 227 6.11 0.60 -4.16
C THR A 227 6.57 -0.10 -2.88
N ILE A 228 5.66 -0.44 -1.95
CA ILE A 228 5.94 -1.10 -0.66
C ILE A 228 4.79 -2.08 -0.35
N VAL A 229 5.11 -3.34 -0.05
CA VAL A 229 4.21 -4.34 0.57
C VAL A 229 5.09 -5.28 1.43
N THR A 230 4.54 -5.72 2.57
CA THR A 230 5.13 -6.57 3.62
C THR A 230 5.23 -8.05 3.27
#